data_AF-A0A4Z2J305-F1
#
_entry.id   AF-A0A4Z2J305-F1
#
_cell.length_a   1.000
_cell.length_b   1.000
_cell.length_c   1.000
_cell.angle_alpha   90.00
_cell.angle_beta   90.00
_cell.angle_gamma   90.00
#
_symmetry.space_group_name_H-M   'P 1'
#
loop_
_entity.id
_entity.type
_entity.pdbx_description
1 polymer ?
#
loop_
_entity_poly.entity_id
_entity_poly.type
_entity_poly.pdbx_seq_one_letter_code
_entity_poly.pdbx_strand_id
1 'polypeptide(L)'
;MRVRVRKQGLPYALNQAGLPFGLLLLVVVAVITAFICHHNSFLIYGSLERPTLANWSRVTHASVGSALIISAAFAVAGYTTFTGYTQVCASISLAYDCLGVVLVLNGVLSATPLIFIIPSACFIKLSPGRWFRRENVFPTILILIGLLVMIPGLIMTVLYPQDCSHGAEMFYCADANVSGTVPPV
;
A
#
# COMPACT_ATOMS: atom_id res chain seq x y z
N MET A 1 28.10 18.70 -8.82
CA MET A 1 26.97 19.31 -8.09
C MET A 1 26.66 18.45 -6.87
N ARG A 2 26.94 18.92 -5.64
CA ARG A 2 26.44 18.25 -4.42
C ARG A 2 25.07 18.83 -4.09
N VAL A 3 24.01 18.05 -4.26
CA VAL A 3 22.68 18.41 -3.80
C VAL A 3 22.67 18.38 -2.27
N ARG A 4 22.87 19.53 -1.62
CA ARG A 4 22.65 19.65 -0.17
C ARG A 4 21.14 19.67 0.07
N VAL A 5 20.57 18.52 0.43
CA VAL A 5 19.19 18.42 0.91
C VAL A 5 19.06 19.28 2.18
N ARG A 6 18.52 20.51 2.05
CA ARG A 6 18.24 21.36 3.22
C ARG A 6 17.10 20.73 4.02
N LYS A 7 17.35 20.46 5.30
CA LYS A 7 16.39 19.84 6.25
C LYS A 7 15.06 20.59 6.41
N GLN A 8 14.96 21.85 5.97
CA GLN A 8 13.76 22.68 6.07
C GLN A 8 12.63 22.24 5.10
N GLY A 9 12.95 21.62 3.96
CA GLY A 9 11.97 21.22 2.95
C GLY A 9 11.37 19.82 3.15
N LEU A 10 12.05 18.96 3.92
CA LEU A 10 11.62 17.60 4.19
C LEU A 10 10.23 17.50 4.87
N PRO A 11 9.91 18.27 5.93
CA PRO A 11 8.57 18.19 6.55
C PRO A 11 7.44 18.66 5.61
N TYR A 12 7.71 19.66 4.76
CA TYR A 12 6.72 20.15 3.79
C TYR A 12 6.47 19.12 2.67
N ALA A 13 7.55 18.52 2.13
CA ALA A 13 7.46 17.46 1.14
C ALA A 13 6.74 16.20 1.68
N LEU A 14 6.97 15.83 2.95
CA LEU A 14 6.28 14.73 3.62
C LEU A 14 4.77 14.97 3.78
N ASN A 15 4.37 16.22 4.05
CA ASN A 15 2.96 16.60 4.15
C ASN A 15 2.26 16.67 2.78
N GLN A 16 2.97 17.14 1.75
CA GLN A 16 2.51 17.17 0.35
C GLN A 16 2.43 15.78 -0.30
N ALA A 17 3.33 14.86 0.07
CA ALA A 17 3.36 13.48 -0.42
C ALA A 17 2.20 12.60 0.10
N GLY A 18 1.27 13.15 0.88
CA GLY A 18 0.10 12.40 1.36
C GLY A 18 0.44 11.29 2.37
N LEU A 19 1.63 11.32 3.00
CA LEU A 19 2.02 10.38 4.05
C LEU A 19 0.94 10.17 5.14
N PRO A 20 0.27 11.22 5.68
CA PRO A 20 -0.73 11.00 6.72
C PRO A 20 -1.93 10.18 6.21
N PHE A 21 -2.36 10.40 4.96
CA PHE A 21 -3.44 9.64 4.36
C PHE A 21 -3.03 8.19 4.07
N GLY A 22 -1.80 7.97 3.58
CA GLY A 22 -1.25 6.64 3.37
C GLY A 22 -1.11 5.84 4.67
N LEU A 23 -0.63 6.48 5.74
CA LEU A 23 -0.53 5.85 7.07
C LEU A 23 -1.92 5.53 7.64
N LEU A 24 -2.88 6.46 7.51
CA LEU A 24 -4.27 6.22 7.91
C LEU A 24 -4.85 5.01 7.19
N LEU A 25 -4.67 4.91 5.87
CA LEU A 25 -5.14 3.78 5.08
C LEU A 25 -4.50 2.46 5.54
N LEU A 26 -3.18 2.45 5.79
CA LEU A 26 -2.48 1.27 6.31
C LEU A 26 -3.04 0.83 7.68
N VAL A 27 -3.33 1.77 8.58
CA VAL A 27 -3.93 1.47 9.89
C VAL A 27 -5.34 0.91 9.71
N VAL A 28 -6.16 1.52 8.84
CA VAL A 28 -7.52 1.03 8.56
C VAL A 28 -7.48 -0.40 8.01
N VAL A 29 -6.58 -0.69 7.06
CA VAL A 29 -6.39 -2.04 6.51
C VAL A 29 -5.97 -3.03 7.60
N ALA A 30 -5.00 -2.67 8.42
CA ALA A 30 -4.53 -3.53 9.52
C ALA A 30 -5.66 -3.88 10.50
N VAL A 31 -6.49 -2.90 10.85
CA VAL A 31 -7.66 -3.11 11.74
C VAL A 31 -8.69 -4.03 11.10
N ILE A 32 -9.00 -3.83 9.81
CA ILE A 32 -9.93 -4.69 9.07
C ILE A 32 -9.41 -6.13 8.99
N THR A 33 -8.14 -6.33 8.66
CA THR A 33 -7.50 -7.65 8.61
C THR A 33 -7.53 -8.33 9.98
N ALA A 34 -7.21 -7.60 11.06
CA ALA A 34 -7.28 -8.14 12.42
C ALA A 34 -8.70 -8.61 12.78
N PHE A 35 -9.73 -7.84 12.42
CA PHE A 35 -11.12 -8.20 12.63
C PHE A 35 -11.53 -9.46 11.86
N ILE A 36 -11.09 -9.60 10.60
CA ILE A 36 -11.35 -10.79 9.77
C ILE A 36 -10.65 -12.02 10.35
N CYS A 37 -9.38 -11.89 10.73
CA CYS A 37 -8.63 -12.97 11.36
C CYS A 37 -9.30 -13.42 12.65
N HIS A 38 -9.80 -12.48 13.46
CA HIS A 38 -10.55 -12.80 14.67
C HIS A 38 -11.83 -13.57 14.38
N HIS A 39 -12.66 -13.11 13.43
CA HIS A 39 -13.92 -13.78 13.08
C HIS A 39 -13.70 -15.16 12.44
N ASN A 40 -12.70 -15.28 11.56
CA ASN A 40 -12.41 -16.53 10.86
C ASN A 40 -11.77 -17.57 11.78
N SER A 41 -11.03 -17.14 12.81
CA SER A 41 -10.40 -18.05 13.77
C SER A 41 -11.40 -18.94 14.50
N PHE A 42 -12.59 -18.40 14.82
CA PHE A 42 -13.65 -19.14 15.50
C PHE A 42 -14.21 -20.28 14.64
N LEU A 43 -14.37 -20.06 13.33
CA LEU A 43 -14.81 -21.09 12.39
C LEU A 43 -13.78 -22.21 12.25
N ILE A 44 -12.50 -21.87 12.19
CA ILE A 44 -11.42 -22.87 12.13
C ILE A 44 -11.36 -23.66 13.44
N TYR A 45 -11.51 -22.99 14.59
CA TYR A 45 -11.53 -23.64 15.91
C TYR A 45 -12.63 -24.71 16.01
N GLY A 46 -13.83 -24.43 15.49
CA GLY A 46 -14.96 -25.36 15.43
C GLY A 46 -14.82 -26.49 14.40
N SER A 47 -13.96 -26.34 13.40
CA SER A 47 -13.69 -27.36 12.37
C SER A 47 -12.59 -28.36 12.76
N LEU A 48 -11.92 -28.18 13.90
CA LEU A 48 -10.90 -29.12 14.37
C LEU A 48 -11.52 -30.39 14.92
N GLU A 49 -10.96 -31.53 14.52
CA GLU A 49 -11.29 -32.87 15.03
C GLU A 49 -11.29 -32.94 16.58
N ARG A 50 -10.40 -32.16 17.23
CA ARG A 50 -10.28 -32.07 18.70
C ARG A 50 -10.09 -30.61 19.15
N PRO A 51 -11.16 -29.88 19.50
CA PRO A 51 -11.10 -28.46 19.87
C PRO A 51 -10.47 -28.29 21.26
N THR A 52 -9.13 -28.15 21.29
CA THR A 52 -8.34 -27.88 22.50
C THR A 52 -7.36 -26.74 22.21
N LEU A 53 -7.08 -25.90 23.22
CA LEU A 53 -6.18 -24.75 23.09
C LEU A 53 -4.76 -25.15 22.65
N ALA A 54 -4.28 -26.33 23.07
CA ALA A 54 -2.95 -26.84 22.73
C ALA A 54 -2.83 -27.27 21.25
N ASN A 55 -3.88 -27.88 20.68
CA ASN A 55 -3.89 -28.24 19.25
C ASN A 55 -4.10 -27.00 18.38
N TRP A 56 -4.98 -26.09 18.81
CA TRP A 56 -5.19 -24.81 18.17
C TRP A 56 -3.89 -24.01 18.03
N SER A 57 -3.16 -23.80 19.14
CA SER A 57 -1.91 -23.04 19.13
C SER A 57 -0.86 -23.64 18.18
N ARG A 58 -0.69 -24.97 18.15
CA ARG A 58 0.24 -25.64 17.23
C ARG A 58 -0.14 -25.43 15.77
N VAL A 59 -1.43 -25.57 15.44
CA VAL A 59 -1.91 -25.38 14.06
C VAL A 59 -1.78 -23.92 13.63
N THR A 60 -2.11 -22.96 14.50
CA THR A 60 -1.95 -21.52 14.23
C THR A 60 -0.49 -21.15 13.98
N HIS A 61 0.43 -21.57 14.85
CA HIS A 61 1.85 -21.27 14.67
C HIS A 61 2.46 -21.95 13.44
N ALA A 62 2.09 -23.19 13.16
CA ALA A 62 2.55 -23.89 11.95
C ALA A 62 2.06 -23.18 10.67
N SER A 63 0.81 -22.70 10.67
CA SER A 63 0.20 -22.02 9.51
C SER A 63 0.77 -20.61 9.30
N VAL A 64 0.89 -19.81 10.37
CA VAL A 64 1.47 -18.46 10.29
C VAL A 64 2.96 -18.53 9.96
N GLY A 65 3.68 -19.49 10.54
CA GLY A 65 5.10 -19.73 10.27
C GLY A 65 5.35 -20.11 8.81
N SER A 66 4.55 -21.03 8.24
CA SER A 66 4.71 -21.41 6.84
C SER A 66 4.36 -20.26 5.89
N ALA A 67 3.31 -19.47 6.17
CA ALA A 67 2.97 -18.28 5.41
C ALA A 67 4.08 -17.21 5.44
N LEU A 68 4.74 -17.01 6.59
CA LEU A 68 5.87 -16.10 6.73
C LEU A 68 7.08 -16.57 5.91
N ILE A 69 7.38 -17.86 5.92
CA ILE A 69 8.49 -18.42 5.14
C ILE A 69 8.23 -18.26 3.63
N ILE A 70 7.03 -18.60 3.17
CA ILE A 70 6.65 -18.47 1.76
C ILE A 70 6.71 -17.00 1.32
N SER A 71 6.12 -16.09 2.10
CA SER A 71 6.15 -14.66 1.77
C SER A 71 7.56 -14.08 1.78
N ALA A 72 8.40 -14.46 2.75
CA ALA A 72 9.82 -14.08 2.79
C ALA A 72 10.59 -14.62 1.57
N ALA A 73 10.34 -15.87 1.16
CA ALA A 73 10.98 -16.45 -0.02
C ALA A 73 10.61 -15.70 -1.30
N PHE A 74 9.33 -15.37 -1.50
CA PHE A 74 8.89 -14.53 -2.64
C PHE A 74 9.49 -13.13 -2.57
N ALA A 75 9.55 -12.51 -1.40
CA ALA A 75 10.17 -11.19 -1.22
C ALA A 75 11.66 -11.21 -1.55
N VAL A 76 12.42 -12.20 -1.06
CA VAL A 76 13.85 -12.36 -1.33
C VAL A 76 14.10 -12.69 -2.80
N ALA A 77 13.31 -13.60 -3.40
CA ALA A 77 13.43 -13.94 -4.82
C ALA A 77 13.14 -12.73 -5.71
N GLY A 78 12.09 -11.96 -5.41
CA GLY A 78 11.79 -10.71 -6.10
C GLY A 78 12.92 -9.68 -5.93
N TYR A 79 13.40 -9.47 -4.70
CA TYR A 79 14.46 -8.53 -4.43
C TYR A 79 15.76 -8.90 -5.16
N THR A 80 16.19 -10.17 -5.07
CA THR A 80 17.42 -10.67 -5.70
C THR A 80 17.37 -10.58 -7.23
N THR A 81 16.27 -11.00 -7.85
CA THR A 81 16.06 -10.98 -9.31
C THR A 81 16.08 -9.56 -9.88
N PHE A 82 15.56 -8.59 -9.12
CA PHE A 82 15.43 -7.20 -9.58
C PHE A 82 16.36 -6.23 -8.84
N THR A 83 17.40 -6.67 -8.12
CA THR A 83 18.29 -5.79 -7.32
C THR A 83 18.81 -4.58 -8.10
N GLY A 84 19.37 -4.81 -9.30
CA GLY A 84 19.85 -3.74 -10.17
C GLY A 84 18.73 -2.85 -10.69
N TYR A 85 17.61 -3.45 -11.13
CA TYR A 85 16.48 -2.72 -11.69
C TYR A 85 15.68 -1.94 -10.64
N THR A 86 15.54 -2.44 -9.41
CA THR A 86 14.78 -1.80 -8.33
C THR A 86 15.48 -0.54 -7.82
N GLN A 87 16.80 -0.59 -7.64
CA GLN A 87 17.58 0.59 -7.30
C GLN A 87 17.58 1.62 -8.43
N VAL A 88 17.73 1.16 -9.68
CA VAL A 88 17.67 2.02 -10.86
C VAL A 88 16.28 2.65 -11.00
N CYS A 89 15.19 1.87 -10.90
CA CYS A 89 13.83 2.38 -10.90
C CYS A 89 13.58 3.38 -9.76
N ALA A 90 14.07 3.12 -8.54
CA ALA A 90 13.96 4.07 -7.44
C ALA A 90 14.72 5.37 -7.73
N SER A 91 15.93 5.27 -8.31
CA SER A 91 16.71 6.45 -8.70
C SER A 91 16.10 7.21 -9.87
N ILE A 92 15.52 6.53 -10.85
CA ILE A 92 14.81 7.10 -11.99
C ILE A 92 13.52 7.78 -11.51
N SER A 93 12.76 7.16 -10.59
CA SER A 93 11.59 7.80 -9.97
C SER A 93 11.93 9.07 -9.18
N LEU A 94 13.15 9.17 -8.65
CA LEU A 94 13.66 10.38 -7.99
C LEU A 94 14.28 11.39 -8.97
N ALA A 95 14.64 10.96 -10.17
CA ALA A 95 15.26 11.80 -11.20
C ALA A 95 14.27 12.31 -12.26
N TYR A 96 13.15 11.59 -12.48
CA TYR A 96 12.12 11.90 -13.45
C TYR A 96 10.76 11.99 -12.78
N ASP A 97 10.30 13.21 -12.50
CA ASP A 97 9.01 13.48 -11.86
C ASP A 97 7.81 12.95 -12.68
N CYS A 98 7.98 12.81 -14.00
CA CYS A 98 6.92 12.38 -14.91
C CYS A 98 6.69 10.87 -14.92
N LEU A 99 7.58 10.07 -14.33
CA LEU A 99 7.40 8.62 -14.19
C LEU A 99 6.50 8.26 -13.00
N GLY A 100 6.23 9.22 -12.10
CA GLY A 100 5.39 9.04 -10.93
C GLY A 100 3.96 8.59 -11.26
N VAL A 101 3.36 9.13 -12.33
CA VAL A 101 2.00 8.75 -12.75
C VAL A 101 1.89 7.28 -13.14
N VAL A 102 2.90 6.75 -13.86
CA VAL A 102 2.94 5.33 -14.28
C VAL A 102 3.15 4.42 -13.08
N LEU A 103 3.93 4.85 -12.09
CA LEU A 103 4.16 4.12 -10.85
C LEU A 103 2.90 4.09 -9.96
N VAL A 104 2.17 5.20 -9.88
CA VAL A 104 0.89 5.31 -9.16
C VAL A 104 -0.18 4.45 -9.84
N LEU A 105 -0.27 4.46 -11.17
CA LEU A 105 -1.19 3.60 -11.93
C LEU A 105 -0.89 2.12 -11.72
N ASN A 106 0.38 1.71 -11.83
CA ASN A 106 0.76 0.33 -11.55
C ASN A 106 0.46 -0.06 -10.11
N GLY A 107 0.77 0.80 -9.14
CA GLY A 107 0.48 0.55 -7.72
C GLY A 107 -1.02 0.41 -7.44
N VAL A 108 -1.86 1.32 -7.95
CA VAL A 108 -3.32 1.28 -7.73
C VAL A 108 -3.95 0.07 -8.44
N LEU A 109 -3.50 -0.26 -9.66
CA LEU A 109 -4.04 -1.38 -10.44
C LEU A 109 -3.50 -2.75 -10.01
N SER A 110 -2.30 -2.83 -9.44
CA SER A 110 -1.71 -4.11 -9.01
C SER A 110 -1.95 -4.38 -7.52
N ALA A 111 -1.67 -3.42 -6.64
CA ALA A 111 -1.70 -3.66 -5.20
C ALA A 111 -3.14 -3.70 -4.65
N THR A 112 -4.04 -2.84 -5.12
CA THR A 112 -5.41 -2.77 -4.61
C THR A 112 -6.19 -4.07 -4.87
N PRO A 113 -6.14 -4.67 -6.08
CA PRO A 113 -6.78 -5.96 -6.31
C PRO A 113 -6.13 -7.11 -5.54
N LEU A 114 -4.80 -7.13 -5.45
CA LEU A 114 -4.06 -8.17 -4.73
C LEU A 114 -4.39 -8.17 -3.22
N ILE A 115 -4.55 -6.99 -2.61
CA ILE A 115 -4.80 -6.84 -1.17
C ILE A 115 -6.28 -7.03 -0.82
N PHE A 116 -7.21 -6.46 -1.59
CA PHE A 116 -8.64 -6.44 -1.22
C PHE A 116 -9.51 -7.43 -2.01
N ILE A 117 -9.22 -7.64 -3.29
CA ILE A 117 -10.14 -8.36 -4.19
C ILE A 117 -9.82 -9.85 -4.22
N ILE A 118 -8.55 -10.24 -4.34
CA ILE A 118 -8.13 -11.64 -4.45
C ILE A 118 -8.47 -12.49 -3.21
N PRO A 119 -8.11 -12.11 -1.97
CA PRO A 119 -8.44 -12.92 -0.80
C PRO A 119 -9.96 -13.07 -0.61
N SER A 120 -10.72 -12.02 -0.93
CA SER A 120 -12.19 -11.99 -0.84
C SER A 120 -12.86 -12.87 -1.92
N ALA A 121 -12.36 -12.81 -3.15
CA ALA A 121 -12.86 -13.63 -4.26
C ALA A 121 -12.56 -15.13 -4.07
N CYS A 122 -11.37 -15.46 -3.54
CA CYS A 122 -11.03 -16.84 -3.16
C CYS A 122 -11.96 -17.38 -2.07
N PHE A 123 -12.29 -16.57 -1.05
CA PHE A 123 -13.20 -16.98 0.01
C PHE A 123 -14.63 -17.23 -0.50
N ILE A 124 -15.15 -16.36 -1.37
CA ILE A 124 -16.48 -16.54 -1.96
C ILE A 124 -16.52 -17.77 -2.89
N LYS A 125 -15.42 -18.08 -3.59
CA LYS A 125 -15.31 -19.29 -4.42
C LYS A 125 -15.23 -20.59 -3.62
N LEU A 126 -14.67 -20.57 -2.42
CA LEU A 126 -14.64 -21.72 -1.50
C LEU A 126 -15.96 -21.91 -0.73
N SER A 127 -16.84 -20.91 -0.68
CA SER A 127 -18.13 -20.97 0.03
C SER A 127 -19.26 -21.34 -0.95
N PRO A 128 -19.69 -22.61 -1.04
CA PRO A 128 -20.85 -22.99 -1.85
C PRO A 128 -22.12 -22.40 -1.23
N GLY A 129 -22.54 -21.22 -1.71
CA GLY A 129 -23.66 -20.49 -1.15
C GLY A 129 -24.12 -19.30 -1.99
N ARG A 130 -25.34 -18.82 -1.73
CA ARG A 130 -25.86 -17.58 -2.32
C ARG A 130 -24.96 -16.41 -1.88
N TRP A 131 -24.69 -15.46 -2.78
CA TRP A 131 -23.76 -14.34 -2.53
C TRP A 131 -24.13 -13.50 -1.29
N PHE A 132 -25.41 -13.46 -0.92
CA PHE A 132 -25.98 -12.60 0.13
C PHE A 132 -26.34 -13.36 1.44
N ARG A 133 -25.60 -14.41 1.78
CA ARG A 133 -25.72 -15.09 3.08
C ARG A 133 -24.82 -14.40 4.12
N ARG A 134 -25.19 -14.40 5.41
CA ARG A 134 -24.50 -13.63 6.48
C ARG A 134 -23.00 -13.91 6.60
N GLU A 135 -22.58 -15.12 6.23
CA GLU A 135 -21.16 -15.53 6.16
C GLU A 135 -20.36 -14.91 5.00
N ASN A 136 -21.03 -14.44 3.94
CA ASN A 136 -20.40 -13.84 2.75
C ASN A 136 -20.41 -12.30 2.80
N VAL A 137 -20.95 -11.69 3.86
CA VAL A 137 -21.07 -10.23 4.00
C VAL A 137 -19.70 -9.57 4.16
N PHE A 138 -18.82 -10.11 5.00
CA PHE A 138 -17.46 -9.59 5.20
C PHE A 138 -16.61 -9.56 3.92
N PRO A 139 -16.46 -10.65 3.16
CA PRO A 139 -15.71 -10.62 1.90
C PRO A 139 -16.37 -9.74 0.84
N THR A 140 -17.71 -9.60 0.86
CA THR A 140 -18.41 -8.67 -0.04
C THR A 140 -18.11 -7.21 0.31
N ILE A 141 -18.08 -6.85 1.60
CA ILE A 141 -17.70 -5.51 2.07
C ILE A 141 -16.26 -5.17 1.67
N LEU A 142 -15.33 -6.12 1.76
CA LEU A 142 -13.93 -5.92 1.35
C LEU A 142 -13.78 -5.62 -0.14
N ILE A 143 -14.52 -6.34 -0.99
CA ILE A 143 -14.54 -6.06 -2.43
C ILE A 143 -15.11 -4.67 -2.69
N LEU A 144 -16.20 -4.30 -2.01
CA LEU A 144 -16.79 -2.96 -2.14
C LEU A 144 -15.84 -1.85 -1.70
N ILE A 145 -15.16 -2.01 -0.57
CA ILE A 145 -14.14 -1.06 -0.10
C ILE A 145 -12.97 -0.99 -1.09
N GLY A 146 -12.47 -2.12 -1.58
CA GLY A 146 -11.40 -2.17 -2.56
C GLY A 146 -11.77 -1.44 -3.86
N LEU A 147 -12.99 -1.64 -4.36
CA LEU A 147 -13.50 -0.91 -5.52
C LEU A 147 -13.68 0.58 -5.22
N LEU A 148 -14.20 0.93 -4.04
CA LEU A 148 -14.39 2.32 -3.60
C LEU A 148 -13.07 3.07 -3.40
N VAL A 149 -11.96 2.39 -3.10
CA VAL A 149 -10.62 3.00 -3.04
C VAL A 149 -9.98 3.06 -4.44
N MET A 150 -10.18 2.04 -5.27
CA MET A 150 -9.61 1.95 -6.61
C MET A 150 -10.22 2.99 -7.58
N ILE A 151 -11.54 3.23 -7.51
CA ILE A 151 -12.25 4.14 -8.43
C ILE A 151 -11.75 5.60 -8.27
N PRO A 152 -11.73 6.22 -7.07
CA PRO A 152 -11.17 7.56 -6.89
C PRO A 152 -9.68 7.62 -7.22
N GLY A 153 -8.90 6.58 -6.90
CA GLY A 153 -7.48 6.52 -7.27
C GLY A 153 -7.26 6.61 -8.78
N LEU A 154 -8.06 5.89 -9.57
CA LEU A 154 -8.02 5.96 -11.02
C LEU A 154 -8.56 7.30 -11.54
N ILE A 155 -9.66 7.80 -10.97
CA ILE A 155 -10.26 9.09 -11.37
C ILE A 155 -9.29 10.24 -11.17
N MET A 156 -8.64 10.33 -10.00
CA MET A 156 -7.67 11.39 -9.71
C MET A 156 -6.45 11.30 -10.64
N THR A 157 -6.04 10.09 -11.02
CA THR A 157 -4.90 9.88 -11.91
C THR A 157 -5.21 10.21 -13.37
N VAL A 158 -6.45 10.01 -13.82
CA VAL A 158 -6.87 10.25 -15.22
C VAL A 158 -7.35 11.69 -15.44
N LEU A 159 -8.07 12.29 -14.48
CA LEU A 159 -8.64 13.63 -14.61
C LEU A 159 -7.66 14.76 -14.32
N TYR A 160 -6.61 14.50 -13.53
CA TYR A 160 -5.54 15.44 -13.22
C TYR A 160 -4.21 14.88 -13.72
N PRO A 161 -4.00 14.82 -15.06
CA PRO A 161 -2.67 14.54 -15.58
C PRO A 161 -1.72 15.60 -15.00
N GLN A 162 -0.66 15.16 -14.33
CA GLN A 162 0.32 16.08 -13.79
C GLN A 162 1.05 16.71 -14.99
N ASP A 163 0.73 17.96 -15.30
CA ASP A 163 1.47 18.75 -16.29
C ASP A 163 2.90 18.93 -15.78
N CYS A 164 3.77 18.08 -16.32
CA CYS A 164 5.11 17.92 -15.84
C CYS A 164 5.98 19.09 -16.33
N SER A 165 6.13 20.13 -15.50
CA SER A 165 6.96 21.29 -15.83
C SER A 165 8.41 21.05 -15.41
N HIS A 166 9.27 20.74 -16.37
CA HIS A 166 10.68 20.49 -16.13
C HIS A 166 11.38 21.81 -15.76
N GLY A 167 11.85 21.94 -14.52
CA GLY A 167 12.60 23.10 -14.04
C GLY A 167 11.76 24.24 -13.43
N ALA A 168 10.50 24.01 -13.09
CA ALA A 168 9.74 24.97 -12.28
C ALA A 168 10.31 25.05 -10.86
N GLU A 169 10.79 26.23 -10.44
CA GLU A 169 11.20 26.43 -9.06
C GLU A 169 10.00 26.31 -8.12
N MET A 170 10.11 25.48 -7.08
CA MET A 170 9.06 25.33 -6.08
C MET A 170 8.87 26.65 -5.33
N PHE A 171 7.63 27.03 -4.99
CA PHE A 171 7.30 28.32 -4.37
C PHE A 171 8.17 28.69 -3.15
N TYR A 172 8.58 27.69 -2.35
CA TYR A 172 9.44 27.89 -1.18
C TYR A 172 10.94 28.15 -1.51
N CYS A 173 11.36 27.97 -2.77
CA CYS A 173 12.69 28.37 -3.24
C CYS A 173 12.74 29.85 -3.63
N ALA A 174 11.62 30.46 -4.01
CA ALA A 174 11.55 31.85 -4.42
C ALA A 174 11.86 32.83 -3.27
N ASP A 175 11.51 32.46 -2.04
CA ASP A 175 11.75 33.28 -0.84
C ASP A 175 13.24 33.39 -0.45
N ALA A 176 14.11 32.53 -0.99
CA ALA A 176 15.55 32.57 -0.71
C ALA A 176 16.29 33.70 -1.46
N ASN A 177 15.70 34.25 -2.53
CA ASN A 177 16.32 35.35 -3.28
C ASN A 177 16.02 36.73 -2.65
N VAL A 178 15.08 36.81 -1.68
CA VAL A 178 14.72 38.07 -1.01
C VAL A 178 15.61 38.33 0.23
N SER A 179 16.26 37.31 0.80
CA SER A 179 17.29 37.50 1.84
C SER A 179 18.70 37.74 1.30
N GLY A 180 18.90 37.72 -0.03
CA GLY A 180 20.19 37.97 -0.68
C GLY A 180 20.46 39.43 -1.05
N THR A 181 19.48 40.32 -0.92
CA THR A 181 19.62 41.76 -1.21
C THR A 181 19.57 42.59 0.07
N VAL A 182 20.50 42.35 0.99
CA VAL A 182 20.96 43.41 1.89
C VAL A 182 22.26 43.94 1.28
N PRO A 183 22.27 45.13 0.64
CA PRO A 183 23.51 45.74 0.22
C PRO A 183 24.35 46.07 1.46
N PRO A 184 25.69 46.00 1.39
CA PRO A 184 26.53 46.41 2.50
C PRO A 184 26.53 47.94 2.58
N VAL A 185 25.88 48.50 3.60
CA VAL A 185 26.26 49.78 4.24
C VAL A 185 25.92 49.71 5.72
#